data_AF-A0A7X8QHZ9-F1
#
_entry.id   AF-A0A7X8QHZ9-F1
#
_cell.length_a   1.000
_cell.length_b   1.000
_cell.length_c   1.000
_cell.angle_alpha   90.00
_cell.angle_beta   90.00
_cell.angle_gamma   90.00
#
_symmetry.space_group_name_H-M   'P 1'
#
loop_
_entity.id
_entity.type
_entity.pdbx_description
1 polymer ?
#
loop_
_entity_poly.entity_id
_entity_poly.type
_entity_poly.pdbx_seq_one_letter_code
_entity_poly.pdbx_strand_id
1 'polypeptide(L)' 'MKKLFGVLRANGYTQTSLSVQKDNPAVEFYKRLEYRIREEKLDHAGNEDFIMIKELKSDL' A
#
# COMPACT_ATOMS: atom_id res chain seq x y z
N MET A 1 11.36 0.41 3.28
CA MET A 1 10.27 1.23 2.69
C MET A 1 10.64 2.70 2.46
N LYS A 2 11.28 3.44 3.39
CA LYS A 2 11.67 4.86 3.16
C LYS A 2 12.45 5.10 1.86
N LYS A 3 13.45 4.25 1.56
CA LYS A 3 14.24 4.33 0.31
C LYS A 3 13.37 4.17 -0.94
N LEU A 4 12.44 3.20 -0.94
CA LEU A 4 11.50 2.98 -2.05
C LEU A 4 10.61 4.20 -2.27
N PHE A 5 10.03 4.78 -1.22
CA PHE A 5 9.20 5.98 -1.34
C PHE A 5 9.99 7.19 -1.87
N GLY A 6 11.27 7.31 -1.50
CA GLY A 6 12.16 8.32 -2.07
C GLY A 6 12.35 8.16 -3.58
N VAL A 7 12.62 6.93 -4.03
CA VAL A 7 12.75 6.62 -5.47
C VAL A 7 11.44 6.89 -6.20
N LEU A 8 10.31 6.44 -5.68
CA LEU A 8 9.01 6.66 -6.33
C LEU A 8 8.68 8.15 -6.45
N ARG A 9 8.88 8.94 -5.39
CA ARG A 9 8.69 10.40 -5.45
C ARG A 9 9.62 11.07 -6.46
N ALA A 10 10.90 10.70 -6.47
CA ALA A 10 11.88 11.24 -7.42
C ALA A 10 11.54 10.92 -8.89
N ASN A 11 10.76 9.86 -9.14
CA ASN A 11 10.28 9.48 -10.47
C ASN A 11 8.86 10.00 -10.76
N GLY A 12 8.33 10.94 -9.97
CA GLY A 12 7.05 11.60 -10.22
C GLY A 12 5.81 10.80 -9.83
N TYR A 13 5.97 9.66 -9.13
CA TYR A 13 4.82 8.91 -8.63
C TYR A 13 4.20 9.62 -7.42
N THR A 14 2.89 9.86 -7.49
CA THR A 14 2.10 10.53 -6.44
C THR A 14 1.45 9.54 -5.47
N GLN A 15 1.37 8.26 -5.83
CA GLN A 15 0.75 7.21 -5.04
C GLN A 15 1.46 5.88 -5.28
N THR A 16 1.38 4.97 -4.31
CA THR A 16 1.71 3.56 -4.47
C THR A 16 0.60 2.70 -3.86
N SER A 17 0.34 1.55 -4.47
CA SER A 17 -0.62 0.57 -3.98
C SER A 17 0.03 -0.80 -3.75
N LEU A 18 -0.62 -1.63 -2.95
CA LEU A 18 -0.27 -3.03 -2.73
C LEU A 18 -1.54 -3.86 -2.46
N SER A 19 -1.44 -5.17 -2.68
CA SER A 19 -2.42 -6.16 -2.23
C SER A 19 -1.87 -6.89 -1.01
N VAL A 20 -2.71 -7.17 -0.02
CA VAL A 20 -2.34 -7.96 1.15
C VAL A 20 -3.55 -8.75 1.66
N GLN A 21 -3.37 -10.04 1.94
CA GLN A 21 -4.41 -10.88 2.54
C GLN A 21 -4.92 -10.28 3.85
N LYS A 22 -6.24 -10.30 4.07
CA LYS A 22 -6.88 -9.61 5.20
C LYS A 22 -6.40 -10.09 6.56
N ASP A 23 -6.08 -11.37 6.69
CA ASP A 23 -5.60 -12.03 7.91
C ASP A 23 -4.08 -11.94 8.08
N ASN A 24 -3.36 -11.41 7.08
CA ASN A 24 -1.91 -11.29 7.15
C ASN A 24 -1.51 -10.19 8.15
N PRO A 25 -0.64 -10.49 9.14
CA PRO A 25 -0.15 -9.50 10.11
C PRO A 25 0.52 -8.27 9.48
N ALA A 26 0.95 -8.36 8.22
CA ALA A 26 1.51 -7.25 7.47
C ALA A 26 0.52 -6.08 7.25
N VAL A 27 -0.80 -6.31 7.35
CA VAL A 27 -1.81 -5.24 7.27
C VAL A 27 -1.51 -4.11 8.27
N GLU A 28 -1.19 -4.46 9.52
CA GLU A 28 -0.87 -3.48 10.57
C GLU A 28 0.50 -2.80 10.34
N PHE A 29 1.44 -3.49 9.70
CA PHE A 29 2.67 -2.86 9.26
C PHE A 29 2.40 -1.79 8.19
N TYR A 30 1.58 -2.07 7.20
CA TYR A 30 1.26 -1.10 6.13
C TYR A 30 0.41 0.07 6.62
N LYS A 31 -0.54 -0.16 7.53
CA LYS A 31 -1.28 0.93 8.21
C LYS A 31 -0.34 1.91 8.93
N ARG A 32 0.68 1.40 9.64
CA ARG A 32 1.71 2.24 10.28
C ARG A 32 2.61 3.00 9.30
N LEU A 33 2.70 2.52 8.06
CA LEU A 33 3.32 3.25 6.94
C LEU A 33 2.35 4.22 6.24
N GLU A 34 1.17 4.43 6.82
CA GLU A 34 0.09 5.30 6.32
C GLU A 34 -0.55 4.82 5.02
N TYR A 35 -0.44 3.53 4.71
CA TYR A 35 -1.33 2.93 3.72
C TYR A 35 -2.75 2.83 4.28
N ARG A 36 -3.74 3.14 3.45
CA ARG A 36 -5.17 3.05 3.77
C ARG A 36 -5.80 1.99 2.89
N ILE A 37 -6.74 1.24 3.45
CA ILE A 37 -7.53 0.27 2.68
C ILE A 37 -8.40 1.07 1.70
N ARG A 38 -8.34 0.71 0.42
CA ARG A 38 -9.15 1.31 -0.66
C ARG A 38 -10.27 0.36 -1.07
N GLU A 39 -9.93 -0.90 -1.29
CA GLU A 39 -10.85 -1.92 -1.81
C GLU A 39 -10.58 -3.26 -1.12
N GLU A 40 -11.62 -4.10 -1.07
CA GLU A 40 -11.53 -5.51 -0.71
C GLU A 40 -11.75 -6.33 -1.99
N LYS A 41 -10.95 -7.37 -2.19
CA LYS A 41 -11.00 -8.21 -3.38
C LYS A 41 -10.73 -9.67 -3.03
N LEU A 42 -11.26 -10.60 -3.82
CA LEU A 42 -10.80 -11.99 -3.79
C LEU A 42 -9.56 -12.16 -4.68
N ASP A 43 -8.53 -12.82 -4.16
CA ASP A 43 -7.40 -13.27 -4.95
C ASP A 43 -7.79 -14.44 -5.88
N HIS A 44 -6.84 -14.93 -6.69
CA HIS A 44 -7.09 -16.04 -7.63
C HIS A 44 -7.35 -17.40 -6.95
N ALA A 45 -7.07 -17.52 -5.65
CA ALA A 45 -7.31 -18.70 -4.83
C ALA A 45 -8.56 -18.55 -3.94
N GLY A 46 -9.28 -17.43 -4.04
CA GLY A 46 -10.48 -17.13 -3.25
C GLY A 46 -10.19 -16.59 -1.84
N ASN A 47 -8.95 -16.21 -1.53
CA ASN A 47 -8.65 -15.52 -0.26
C ASN A 47 -9.04 -14.05 -0.37
N GLU A 48 -9.45 -13.48 0.75
CA GLU A 48 -9.78 -12.06 0.81
C GLU A 48 -8.51 -11.22 0.96
N ASP A 49 -8.34 -10.25 0.07
CA ASP A 49 -7.26 -9.27 0.03
C ASP A 49 -7.78 -7.85 0.26
N PHE A 50 -6.96 -7.03 0.92
CA PHE A 50 -7.06 -5.59 0.88
C PHE A 50 -6.17 -5.02 -0.22
N ILE A 51 -6.74 -4.18 -1.08
CA ILE A 51 -5.97 -3.23 -1.88
C ILE A 51 -5.75 -2.00 -1.02
N MET A 52 -4.49 -1.75 -0.67
CA MET A 52 -4.10 -0.61 0.15
C MET A 52 -3.35 0.43 -0.66
N ILE A 53 -3.59 1.72 -0.39
CA ILE A 53 -2.96 2.85 -1.07
C ILE A 53 -2.21 3.75 -0.10
N LYS A 54 -1.06 4.28 -0.51
CA LYS A 54 -0.35 5.36 0.18
C LYS A 54 -0.15 6.51 -0.79
N GLU A 55 -0.62 7.68 -0.40
CA GLU A 55 -0.25 8.95 -1.04
C GLU A 55 1.21 9.26 -0.75
N LEU A 56 1.97 9.55 -1.79
CA LEU A 56 3.35 10.01 -1.74
C LEU A 56 3.36 11.52 -1.93
N LYS A 57 2.88 12.25 -0.91
CA LYS A 57 2.91 13.72 -0.94
C LYS A 57 4.35 14.19 -1.21
N SER A 58 4.48 15.15 -2.11
CA SER A 58 5.71 15.93 -2.20
C SER A 58 5.71 16.85 -0.98
N ASP A 59 6.78 16.77 -0.20
CA ASP A 59 7.09 17.79 0.80
C ASP A 59 7.57 19.01 -0.01
N LEU A 60 6.62 19.78 -0.58
CA LEU A 60 6.86 21.08 -1.21
C LEU A 60 6.86 22.16 -0.14
#